data_AF-A0A9W6KM96-F1
#
_entry.id   AF-A0A9W6KM96-F1
#
_cell.length_a   1.000
_cell.length_b   1.000
_cell.length_c   1.000
_cell.angle_alpha   90.00
_cell.angle_beta   90.00
_cell.angle_gamma   90.00
#
_symmetry.space_group_name_H-M   'P 1'
#
loop_
_entity.id
_entity.type
_entity.pdbx_description
1 polymer ?
#
loop_
_entity_poly.entity_id
_entity_poly.type
_entity_poly.pdbx_seq_one_letter_code
_entity_poly.pdbx_strand_id
1 'polypeptide(L)'
;MPGFSREQIVTVAVALADAEGLPAVSMRAIAGTLGTGAGSLYRYFPSRDALLDRMADAVIGEIPPFPAAADPMDALLQVARRQLTVYKRHPWLIEAIQHVQSLGPHGLAYFDHCLGALAPIQATTTAKFEAVAMITGVVAMFARPQPAGLSFAGVDLARYPNLAAAIQEAAAGAITPAPNVPDLFERTLRSLLSGLLT
;
A
#
# COMPACT_ATOMS: atom_id res chain seq x y z
N MET A 1 29.87 11.22 22.38
CA MET A 1 28.60 11.72 21.80
C MET A 1 27.54 10.64 22.01
N PRO A 2 26.29 10.98 22.39
CA PRO A 2 25.24 9.98 22.47
C PRO A 2 25.06 9.39 21.06
N GLY A 3 25.11 8.07 20.92
CA GLY A 3 24.83 7.42 19.64
C GLY A 3 23.37 7.64 19.25
N PHE A 4 23.09 7.76 17.95
CA PHE A 4 21.71 7.75 17.46
C PHE A 4 21.04 6.40 17.78
N SER A 5 19.72 6.39 17.93
CA SER A 5 18.96 5.15 17.98
C SER A 5 18.61 4.65 16.58
N ARG A 6 18.28 3.36 16.44
CA ARG A 6 17.80 2.81 15.15
C ARG A 6 16.52 3.52 14.71
N GLU A 7 15.65 3.84 15.65
CA GLU A 7 14.36 4.49 15.45
C GLU A 7 14.55 5.92 14.94
N GLN A 8 15.53 6.67 15.48
CA GLN A 8 15.86 8.01 15.01
C GLN A 8 16.35 7.99 13.56
N ILE A 9 17.23 7.04 13.21
CA ILE A 9 17.73 6.87 11.84
C ILE A 9 16.59 6.54 10.88
N VAL A 10 15.71 5.60 11.26
CA VAL A 10 14.54 5.23 10.45
C VAL A 10 13.60 6.42 10.26
N THR A 11 13.35 7.20 11.32
CA THR A 11 12.49 8.40 11.26
C THR A 11 13.01 9.41 10.23
N VAL A 12 14.32 9.69 10.25
CA VAL A 12 14.94 10.59 9.27
C VAL A 12 14.88 10.03 7.86
N ALA A 13 15.09 8.72 7.70
CA ALA A 13 15.03 8.08 6.40
C ALA A 13 13.61 8.09 5.80
N VAL A 14 12.58 7.86 6.61
CA VAL A 14 11.16 7.96 6.22
C VAL A 14 10.83 9.39 5.82
N ALA A 15 11.22 10.39 6.62
CA ALA A 15 10.98 11.79 6.30
C ALA A 15 11.64 12.22 4.97
N LEU A 16 12.87 11.74 4.71
CA LEU A 16 13.56 11.97 3.44
C LEU A 16 12.82 11.31 2.26
N ALA A 17 12.35 10.07 2.44
CA ALA A 17 11.60 9.34 1.43
C ALA A 17 10.24 9.99 1.12
N ASP A 18 9.56 10.54 2.14
CA ASP A 18 8.30 11.27 1.98
C ASP A 18 8.49 12.57 1.19
N ALA A 19 9.60 13.27 1.42
CA ALA A 19 9.89 14.56 0.78
C ALA A 19 10.42 14.42 -0.65
N GLU A 20 11.32 13.48 -0.88
CA GLU A 20 12.14 13.40 -2.11
C GLU A 20 12.02 12.05 -2.85
N GLY A 21 11.24 11.12 -2.31
CA GLY A 21 11.07 9.77 -2.86
C GLY A 21 12.18 8.80 -2.44
N LEU A 22 11.94 7.51 -2.74
CA LEU A 22 12.85 6.42 -2.37
C LEU A 22 14.29 6.58 -2.90
N PRO A 23 14.52 7.07 -4.15
CA PRO A 23 15.87 7.22 -4.68
C PRO A 23 16.77 8.18 -3.89
N ALA A 24 16.19 9.17 -3.20
CA ALA A 24 16.95 10.12 -2.38
C ALA A 24 17.50 9.47 -1.09
N VAL A 25 16.89 8.38 -0.64
CA VAL A 25 17.27 7.68 0.59
C VAL A 25 18.61 6.97 0.41
N SER A 26 19.67 7.55 0.98
CA SER A 26 21.00 6.95 1.01
C SER A 26 21.65 7.13 2.39
N MET A 27 22.58 6.23 2.73
CA MET A 27 23.33 6.33 3.99
C MET A 27 24.06 7.67 4.12
N ARG A 28 24.52 8.24 3.01
CA ARG A 28 25.18 9.57 2.99
C ARG A 28 24.19 10.71 3.26
N ALA A 29 23.02 10.70 2.62
CA ALA A 29 22.01 11.74 2.80
C ALA A 29 21.47 11.74 4.24
N ILE A 30 21.22 10.56 4.80
CA ILE A 30 20.77 10.41 6.19
C ILE A 30 21.86 10.88 7.16
N ALA A 31 23.12 10.47 6.92
CA ALA A 31 24.23 10.88 7.77
C ALA A 31 24.45 12.39 7.74
N GLY A 32 24.32 13.02 6.56
CA GLY A 32 24.35 14.47 6.41
C GLY A 32 23.26 15.17 7.22
N THR A 33 22.04 14.65 7.17
CA THR A 33 20.90 15.17 7.96
C THR A 33 21.13 15.04 9.47
N LEU A 34 21.76 13.94 9.90
CA LEU A 34 22.09 13.68 11.30
C LEU A 34 23.40 14.33 11.77
N GLY A 35 24.15 15.01 10.90
CA GLY A 35 25.46 15.59 11.25
C GLY A 35 26.52 14.55 11.63
N THR A 36 26.45 13.33 11.07
CA THR A 36 27.38 12.23 11.35
C THR A 36 28.04 11.69 10.08
N GLY A 37 29.02 10.80 10.24
CA GLY A 37 29.63 10.09 9.11
C GLY A 37 28.82 8.87 8.69
N ALA A 38 28.72 8.60 7.39
CA ALA A 38 28.00 7.43 6.85
C ALA A 38 28.48 6.09 7.45
N GLY A 39 29.79 5.97 7.73
CA GLY A 39 30.37 4.82 8.43
C GLY A 39 29.74 4.51 9.79
N SER A 40 29.21 5.53 10.47
CA SER A 40 28.50 5.35 11.74
C SER A 40 27.14 4.69 11.59
N LEU A 41 26.43 4.92 10.48
CA LEU A 41 25.11 4.34 10.24
C LEU A 41 25.19 2.83 9.98
N TYR A 42 26.30 2.36 9.38
CA TYR A 42 26.50 0.94 9.11
C TYR A 42 26.59 0.05 10.36
N ARG A 43 26.87 0.65 11.54
CA ARG A 43 26.78 -0.06 12.83
C ARG A 43 25.34 -0.41 13.21
N TYR A 44 24.37 0.34 12.69
CA TYR A 44 22.95 0.15 12.98
C TYR A 44 22.27 -0.65 11.88
N PHE A 45 22.61 -0.37 10.62
CA PHE A 45 22.04 -1.02 9.43
C PHE A 45 23.16 -1.47 8.52
N PRO A 46 23.40 -2.79 8.36
CA PRO A 46 24.53 -3.30 7.59
C PRO A 46 24.43 -2.96 6.09
N SER A 47 23.24 -2.67 5.57
CA SER A 47 22.99 -2.30 4.19
C SER A 47 21.84 -1.30 4.08
N ARG A 48 21.68 -0.70 2.88
CA ARG A 48 20.50 0.11 2.55
C ARG A 48 19.22 -0.74 2.61
N ASP A 49 19.27 -1.97 2.15
CA ASP A 49 18.10 -2.86 2.15
C ASP A 49 17.65 -3.20 3.58
N ALA A 50 18.59 -3.43 4.50
CA ALA A 50 18.27 -3.62 5.92
C ALA A 50 17.63 -2.37 6.55
N LEU A 51 17.97 -1.17 6.07
CA LEU A 51 17.29 0.06 6.46
C LEU A 51 15.89 0.12 5.84
N LEU A 52 15.73 -0.23 4.57
CA LEU A 52 14.43 -0.26 3.88
C LEU A 52 13.44 -1.21 4.55
N ASP A 53 13.87 -2.40 4.95
CA ASP A 53 13.04 -3.35 5.72
C ASP A 53 12.47 -2.69 6.98
N ARG A 54 13.32 -1.93 7.70
CA ARG A 54 12.93 -1.26 8.95
C ARG A 54 12.11 0.00 8.71
N MET A 55 12.34 0.72 7.62
CA MET A 55 11.48 1.83 7.19
C MET A 55 10.08 1.34 6.83
N ALA A 56 9.99 0.28 6.01
CA ALA A 56 8.71 -0.31 5.61
C ALA A 56 7.93 -0.82 6.81
N ASP A 57 8.57 -1.59 7.70
CA ASP A 57 7.94 -2.08 8.93
C ASP A 57 7.48 -0.94 9.85
N ALA A 58 8.26 0.15 9.98
CA ALA A 58 7.85 1.30 10.78
C ALA A 58 6.57 1.96 10.24
N VAL A 59 6.47 2.16 8.92
CA VAL A 59 5.30 2.76 8.27
C VAL A 59 4.08 1.83 8.31
N ILE A 60 4.27 0.52 8.15
CA ILE A 60 3.19 -0.47 8.33
C ILE A 60 2.64 -0.43 9.77
N GLY A 61 3.47 -0.07 10.75
CA GLY A 61 3.07 0.17 12.13
C GLY A 61 2.07 1.32 12.33
N GLU A 62 1.78 2.10 11.30
CA GLU A 62 0.80 3.18 11.33
C GLU A 62 -0.61 2.74 10.86
N ILE A 63 -0.75 1.51 10.36
CA ILE A 63 -2.05 0.93 9.96
C ILE A 63 -2.99 0.72 11.17
N PRO A 64 -2.52 0.22 12.33
CA PRO A 64 -3.35 0.12 13.53
C PRO A 64 -4.01 1.45 13.93
N PRO A 65 -5.13 1.42 14.69
CA PRO A 65 -5.71 0.25 15.33
C PRO A 65 -6.43 -0.66 14.32
N PHE A 66 -6.30 -1.96 14.56
CA PHE A 66 -7.03 -2.98 13.83
C PHE A 66 -8.46 -3.10 14.38
N PRO A 67 -9.50 -2.81 13.58
CA PRO A 67 -10.87 -2.77 14.05
C PRO A 67 -11.39 -4.17 14.38
N ALA A 68 -12.12 -4.27 15.48
CA ALA A 68 -12.98 -5.42 15.73
C ALA A 68 -14.33 -5.16 15.04
N ALA A 69 -14.61 -5.86 13.94
CA ALA A 69 -15.92 -5.86 13.32
C ALA A 69 -16.60 -7.22 13.49
N ALA A 70 -17.93 -7.22 13.56
CA ALA A 70 -18.71 -8.45 13.63
C ALA A 70 -18.65 -9.25 12.32
N ASP A 71 -18.56 -8.55 11.18
CA ASP A 71 -18.33 -9.15 9.87
C ASP A 71 -16.82 -9.13 9.52
N PRO A 72 -16.20 -10.30 9.30
CA PRO A 72 -14.85 -10.42 8.75
C PRO A 72 -14.57 -9.56 7.52
N MET A 73 -15.52 -9.46 6.60
CA MET A 73 -15.33 -8.69 5.35
C MET A 73 -15.20 -7.20 5.67
N ASP A 74 -16.09 -6.68 6.51
CA ASP A 74 -16.05 -5.27 6.92
C ASP A 74 -14.80 -4.95 7.77
N ALA A 75 -14.28 -5.89 8.56
CA ALA A 75 -13.01 -5.72 9.26
C ALA A 75 -11.85 -5.52 8.26
N LEU A 76 -11.74 -6.42 7.27
CA LEU A 76 -10.68 -6.35 6.25
C LEU A 76 -10.78 -5.09 5.40
N LEU A 77 -11.99 -4.65 5.04
CA LEU A 77 -12.18 -3.42 4.28
C LEU A 77 -11.76 -2.17 5.06
N GLN A 78 -12.03 -2.13 6.36
CA GLN A 78 -11.57 -1.04 7.23
C GLN A 78 -10.05 -1.03 7.36
N VAL A 79 -9.42 -2.19 7.54
CA VAL A 79 -7.95 -2.33 7.55
C VAL A 79 -7.36 -1.87 6.21
N ALA A 80 -7.94 -2.30 5.09
CA ALA A 80 -7.48 -1.91 3.76
C ALA A 80 -7.60 -0.41 3.51
N ARG A 81 -8.64 0.27 4.02
CA ARG A 81 -8.76 1.74 3.96
C ARG A 81 -7.67 2.46 4.76
N ARG A 82 -7.32 1.93 5.94
CA ARG A 82 -6.20 2.46 6.74
C ARG A 82 -4.87 2.26 6.01
N GLN A 83 -4.63 1.06 5.50
CA GLN A 83 -3.46 0.75 4.67
C GLN A 83 -3.38 1.69 3.46
N LEU A 84 -4.49 1.94 2.77
CA LEU A 84 -4.55 2.88 1.64
C LEU A 84 -4.16 4.31 2.05
N THR A 85 -4.61 4.76 3.22
CA THR A 85 -4.25 6.09 3.75
C THR A 85 -2.74 6.17 4.01
N VAL A 86 -2.16 5.14 4.60
CA VAL A 86 -0.72 5.03 4.84
C VAL A 86 0.05 5.03 3.52
N TYR A 87 -0.35 4.22 2.54
CA TYR A 87 0.34 4.13 1.24
C TYR A 87 0.26 5.43 0.44
N LYS A 88 -0.86 6.18 0.56
CA LYS A 88 -0.98 7.51 -0.06
C LYS A 88 -0.09 8.55 0.60
N ARG A 89 0.13 8.46 1.91
CA ARG A 89 1.04 9.36 2.64
C ARG A 89 2.51 9.01 2.40
N HIS A 90 2.83 7.74 2.17
CA HIS A 90 4.18 7.24 1.91
C HIS A 90 4.27 6.53 0.54
N PRO A 91 4.17 7.25 -0.60
CA PRO A 91 4.10 6.62 -1.93
C PRO A 91 5.30 5.73 -2.27
N TRP A 92 6.47 6.06 -1.71
CA TRP A 92 7.71 5.29 -1.86
C TRP A 92 7.60 3.86 -1.32
N LEU A 93 6.63 3.58 -0.43
CA LEU A 93 6.42 2.26 0.14
C LEU A 93 6.07 1.21 -0.92
N ILE A 94 5.39 1.61 -1.99
CA ILE A 94 5.02 0.73 -3.11
C ILE A 94 6.27 0.15 -3.78
N GLU A 95 7.31 0.96 -3.94
CA GLU A 95 8.60 0.54 -4.49
C GLU A 95 9.39 -0.24 -3.43
N ALA A 96 9.42 0.23 -2.18
CA ALA A 96 10.18 -0.40 -1.11
C ALA A 96 9.73 -1.84 -0.82
N ILE A 97 8.43 -2.14 -0.88
CA ILE A 97 7.88 -3.48 -0.63
C ILE A 97 8.42 -4.52 -1.63
N GLN A 98 8.81 -4.12 -2.84
CA GLN A 98 9.43 -5.03 -3.81
C GLN A 98 10.82 -5.50 -3.38
N HIS A 99 11.46 -4.76 -2.47
CA HIS A 99 12.80 -5.04 -1.95
C HIS A 99 12.79 -5.64 -0.54
N VAL A 100 11.63 -5.71 0.11
CA VAL A 100 11.52 -6.22 1.48
C VAL A 100 11.91 -7.70 1.51
N GLN A 101 12.94 -8.02 2.29
CA GLN A 101 13.45 -9.40 2.39
C GLN A 101 12.85 -10.17 3.56
N SER A 102 12.34 -9.45 4.57
CA SER A 102 11.75 -10.06 5.75
C SER A 102 10.65 -9.17 6.34
N LEU A 103 9.60 -9.80 6.89
CA LEU A 103 8.56 -9.09 7.62
C LEU A 103 9.06 -8.76 9.03
N GLY A 104 8.97 -7.49 9.39
CA GLY A 104 9.16 -7.05 10.77
C GLY A 104 7.92 -7.27 11.65
N PRO A 105 7.99 -6.92 12.94
CA PRO A 105 6.91 -7.12 13.90
C PRO A 105 5.58 -6.48 13.50
N HIS A 106 5.57 -5.30 12.88
CA HIS A 106 4.32 -4.67 12.46
C HIS A 106 3.73 -5.35 11.23
N GLY A 107 4.58 -5.77 10.29
CA GLY A 107 4.17 -6.61 9.16
C GLY A 107 3.55 -7.93 9.63
N LEU A 108 4.20 -8.61 10.58
CA LEU A 108 3.67 -9.85 11.17
C LEU A 108 2.34 -9.62 11.88
N ALA A 109 2.21 -8.54 12.68
CA ALA A 109 0.96 -8.20 13.35
C ALA A 109 -0.18 -7.89 12.35
N TYR A 110 0.13 -7.24 11.23
CA TYR A 110 -0.82 -7.01 10.14
C TYR A 110 -1.32 -8.34 9.53
N PHE A 111 -0.41 -9.26 9.22
CA PHE A 111 -0.78 -10.58 8.69
C PHE A 111 -1.59 -11.39 9.69
N ASP A 112 -1.16 -11.44 10.95
CA ASP A 112 -1.85 -12.15 12.02
C ASP A 112 -3.27 -11.62 12.20
N HIS A 113 -3.45 -10.30 12.22
CA HIS A 113 -4.79 -9.70 12.30
C HIS A 113 -5.68 -10.07 11.11
N CYS A 114 -5.17 -9.97 9.88
CA CYS A 114 -5.95 -10.30 8.68
C CYS A 114 -6.34 -11.78 8.65
N LEU A 115 -5.41 -12.67 8.99
CA LEU A 115 -5.68 -14.11 9.08
C LEU A 115 -6.65 -14.44 10.22
N GLY A 116 -6.55 -13.73 11.35
CA GLY A 116 -7.50 -13.82 12.45
C GLY A 116 -8.91 -13.44 12.04
N ALA A 117 -9.07 -12.35 11.27
CA ALA A 117 -10.35 -11.97 10.70
C ALA A 117 -10.90 -13.03 9.72
N LEU A 118 -10.03 -13.67 8.94
CA LEU A 118 -10.39 -14.74 8.00
C LEU A 118 -10.57 -16.12 8.67
N ALA A 119 -10.20 -16.29 9.94
CA ALA A 119 -10.26 -17.56 10.65
C ALA A 119 -11.65 -18.25 10.58
N PRO A 120 -12.79 -17.56 10.83
CA PRO A 120 -14.12 -18.19 10.77
C PRO A 120 -14.59 -18.56 9.35
N ILE A 121 -13.94 -18.06 8.30
CA ILE A 121 -14.34 -18.32 6.91
C ILE A 121 -13.86 -19.71 6.49
N GLN A 122 -14.76 -20.50 5.90
CA GLN A 122 -14.46 -21.82 5.34
C GLN A 122 -13.77 -21.67 3.97
N ALA A 123 -12.45 -21.45 4.00
CA ALA A 123 -11.60 -21.38 2.82
C ALA A 123 -10.23 -22.02 3.12
N THR A 124 -9.49 -22.41 2.09
CA THR A 124 -8.15 -22.97 2.26
C THR A 124 -7.19 -21.95 2.87
N THR A 125 -6.18 -22.41 3.60
CA THR A 125 -5.14 -21.52 4.13
C THR A 125 -4.47 -20.72 3.02
N THR A 126 -4.20 -21.37 1.88
CA THR A 126 -3.66 -20.71 0.68
C THR A 126 -4.55 -19.56 0.22
N ALA A 127 -5.86 -19.79 0.08
CA ALA A 127 -6.82 -18.75 -0.32
C ALA A 127 -6.85 -17.58 0.67
N LYS A 128 -6.70 -17.85 1.98
CA LYS A 128 -6.60 -16.77 2.99
C LYS A 128 -5.33 -15.94 2.82
N PHE A 129 -4.17 -16.57 2.57
CA PHE A 129 -2.93 -15.83 2.28
C PHE A 129 -3.01 -15.05 0.97
N GLU A 130 -3.59 -15.64 -0.07
CA GLU A 130 -3.85 -14.97 -1.35
C GLU A 130 -4.74 -13.75 -1.17
N ALA A 131 -5.81 -13.87 -0.37
CA ALA A 131 -6.68 -12.75 -0.01
C ALA A 131 -5.90 -11.59 0.65
N VAL A 132 -5.02 -11.87 1.64
CA VAL A 132 -4.19 -10.82 2.27
C VAL A 132 -3.21 -10.19 1.28
N ALA A 133 -2.59 -10.98 0.42
CA ALA A 133 -1.71 -10.49 -0.63
C ALA A 133 -2.46 -9.60 -1.64
N MET A 134 -3.66 -10.01 -2.04
CA MET A 134 -4.51 -9.28 -2.96
C MET A 134 -5.05 -7.97 -2.37
N ILE A 135 -5.35 -7.93 -1.07
CA ILE A 135 -5.67 -6.67 -0.38
C ILE A 135 -4.52 -5.67 -0.56
N THR A 136 -3.29 -6.13 -0.28
CA THR A 136 -2.09 -5.29 -0.42
C THR A 136 -1.86 -4.84 -1.87
N GLY A 137 -2.08 -5.73 -2.84
CA GLY A 137 -1.98 -5.42 -4.27
C GLY A 137 -3.00 -4.36 -4.73
N VAL A 138 -4.26 -4.51 -4.34
CA VAL A 138 -5.31 -3.53 -4.65
C VAL A 138 -5.04 -2.20 -3.95
N VAL A 139 -4.63 -2.21 -2.68
CA VAL A 139 -4.24 -0.98 -1.98
C VAL A 139 -3.10 -0.27 -2.71
N ALA A 140 -2.05 -0.99 -3.09
CA ALA A 140 -0.95 -0.42 -3.86
C ALA A 140 -1.41 0.18 -5.20
N MET A 141 -2.37 -0.47 -5.88
CA MET A 141 -2.95 0.04 -7.13
C MET A 141 -3.70 1.37 -6.92
N PHE A 142 -4.53 1.47 -5.88
CA PHE A 142 -5.33 2.67 -5.60
C PHE A 142 -4.56 3.79 -4.86
N ALA A 143 -3.39 3.47 -4.31
CA ALA A 143 -2.49 4.46 -3.71
C ALA A 143 -1.68 5.24 -4.74
N ARG A 144 -1.45 4.66 -5.93
CA ARG A 144 -0.73 5.35 -7.02
C ARG A 144 -1.50 6.60 -7.45
N PRO A 145 -0.80 7.71 -7.75
CA PRO A 145 -1.42 8.86 -8.40
C PRO A 145 -2.15 8.40 -9.66
N GLN A 146 -3.45 8.66 -9.74
CA GLN A 146 -4.19 8.35 -10.96
C GLN A 146 -3.74 9.34 -12.04
N PRO A 147 -3.38 8.86 -13.24
CA PRO A 147 -3.20 9.75 -14.38
C PRO A 147 -4.52 10.50 -14.62
N ALA A 148 -4.43 11.68 -15.23
CA ALA A 148 -5.59 12.51 -15.59
C ALA A 148 -6.43 11.85 -16.69
N GLY A 149 -7.06 10.71 -16.39
CA GLY A 149 -7.84 9.90 -17.30
C GLY A 149 -7.07 9.39 -18.53
N LEU A 150 -7.70 8.48 -19.27
CA LEU A 150 -7.33 8.24 -20.66
C LEU A 150 -8.08 9.25 -21.52
N SER A 151 -7.35 9.99 -22.36
CA SER A 151 -7.94 10.85 -23.36
C SER A 151 -7.93 10.16 -24.72
N PHE A 152 -9.09 10.13 -25.37
CA PHE A 152 -9.23 9.63 -26.75
C PHE A 152 -9.39 10.78 -27.76
N ALA A 153 -9.06 12.01 -27.35
CA ALA A 153 -9.09 13.16 -28.25
C ALA A 153 -8.16 12.95 -29.44
N GLY A 154 -8.66 13.15 -30.67
CA GLY A 154 -7.91 12.97 -31.91
C GLY A 154 -7.84 11.52 -32.43
N VAL A 155 -8.47 10.55 -31.75
CA VAL A 155 -8.60 9.18 -32.26
C VAL A 155 -9.79 9.07 -33.21
N ASP A 156 -9.57 8.47 -34.38
CA ASP A 156 -10.65 8.07 -35.31
C ASP A 156 -11.43 6.88 -34.73
N LEU A 157 -12.44 7.17 -33.90
CA LEU A 157 -13.25 6.16 -33.20
C LEU A 157 -14.04 5.25 -34.16
N ALA A 158 -14.22 5.63 -35.42
CA ALA A 158 -14.88 4.76 -36.41
C ALA A 158 -14.11 3.45 -36.64
N ARG A 159 -12.80 3.42 -36.36
CA ARG A 159 -11.95 2.22 -36.43
C ARG A 159 -12.05 1.32 -35.20
N TYR A 160 -12.67 1.80 -34.12
CA TYR A 160 -12.74 1.11 -32.84
C TYR A 160 -14.20 1.03 -32.37
N PRO A 161 -15.04 0.20 -33.03
CA PRO A 161 -16.49 0.21 -32.80
C PRO A 161 -16.89 -0.07 -31.35
N ASN A 162 -16.16 -0.95 -30.65
CA ASN A 162 -16.43 -1.24 -29.23
C ASN A 162 -16.07 -0.07 -28.30
N LEU A 163 -15.00 0.67 -28.62
CA LEU A 163 -14.60 1.85 -27.85
C LEU A 163 -15.57 3.00 -28.10
N ALA A 164 -16.00 3.19 -29.35
CA ALA A 164 -17.00 4.18 -29.72
C ALA A 164 -18.33 3.93 -28.98
N ALA A 165 -18.79 2.67 -28.95
CA ALA A 165 -19.99 2.29 -28.21
C ALA A 165 -19.86 2.58 -26.70
N ALA A 166 -18.75 2.18 -26.08
CA ALA A 166 -18.52 2.41 -24.65
C ALA A 166 -18.45 3.91 -24.29
N ILE A 167 -17.83 4.75 -25.13
CA ILE A 167 -17.77 6.21 -24.93
C ILE A 167 -19.17 6.82 -25.08
N GLN A 168 -19.97 6.37 -26.05
CA GLN A 168 -21.34 6.83 -26.22
C GLN A 168 -22.22 6.46 -25.03
N GLU A 169 -22.11 5.24 -24.52
CA GLU A 169 -22.81 4.78 -23.30
C GLU A 169 -22.40 5.59 -22.07
N ALA A 170 -21.10 5.86 -21.91
CA ALA A 170 -20.58 6.68 -20.82
C ALA A 170 -21.09 8.14 -20.89
N ALA A 171 -21.07 8.74 -22.08
CA ALA A 171 -21.56 10.10 -22.34
C ALA A 171 -23.09 10.23 -22.19
N ALA A 172 -23.83 9.15 -22.43
CA ALA A 172 -25.28 9.09 -22.27
C ALA A 172 -25.77 9.04 -20.81
N GLY A 173 -24.86 9.06 -19.82
CA GLY A 173 -25.20 9.33 -18.41
C GLY A 173 -24.97 8.18 -17.41
N ALA A 174 -24.11 7.21 -17.71
CA ALA A 174 -24.00 5.98 -16.91
C ALA A 174 -22.68 5.77 -16.14
N ILE A 175 -21.88 6.79 -15.83
CA ILE A 175 -20.70 6.63 -14.93
C ILE A 175 -20.63 7.74 -13.87
N THR A 176 -21.77 8.09 -13.29
CA THR A 176 -21.79 8.67 -11.95
C THR A 176 -22.31 7.58 -11.02
N PRO A 177 -21.49 7.04 -10.10
CA PRO A 177 -22.02 6.11 -9.11
C PRO A 177 -23.16 6.80 -8.36
N ALA A 178 -24.27 6.09 -8.15
CA ALA A 178 -25.36 6.60 -7.35
C ALA A 178 -24.84 7.04 -5.96
N PRO A 179 -25.40 8.11 -5.37
CA PRO A 179 -25.08 8.45 -3.98
C PRO A 179 -25.36 7.21 -3.11
N ASN A 180 -24.36 6.81 -2.31
CA ASN A 180 -24.34 5.62 -1.43
C ASN A 180 -23.84 4.28 -2.04
N VAL A 181 -23.27 4.27 -3.25
CA VAL A 181 -22.50 3.10 -3.71
C VAL A 181 -21.11 3.13 -3.07
N PRO A 182 -20.60 2.02 -2.48
CA PRO A 182 -19.21 1.96 -2.00
C PRO A 182 -18.26 2.45 -3.08
N ASP A 183 -17.22 3.19 -2.72
CA ASP A 183 -16.23 3.69 -3.70
C ASP A 183 -15.64 2.52 -4.52
N LEU A 184 -15.04 2.83 -5.68
CA LEU A 184 -14.49 1.80 -6.57
C LEU A 184 -13.52 0.86 -5.84
N PHE A 185 -12.76 1.38 -4.87
CA PHE A 185 -11.82 0.60 -4.08
C PHE A 185 -12.52 -0.47 -3.23
N GLU A 186 -13.57 -0.09 -2.49
CA GLU A 186 -14.33 -1.04 -1.68
C GLU A 186 -15.05 -2.09 -2.54
N ARG A 187 -15.64 -1.68 -3.67
CA ARG A 187 -16.29 -2.64 -4.59
C ARG A 187 -15.29 -3.65 -5.14
N THR A 188 -14.12 -3.18 -5.59
CA THR A 188 -13.06 -4.05 -6.11
C THR A 188 -12.59 -5.05 -5.05
N LEU A 189 -12.30 -4.58 -3.83
CA LEU A 189 -11.87 -5.48 -2.75
C LEU A 189 -12.95 -6.49 -2.37
N ARG A 190 -14.20 -6.04 -2.20
CA ARG A 190 -15.30 -6.94 -1.82
C ARG A 190 -15.50 -8.03 -2.88
N SER A 191 -15.53 -7.65 -4.15
CA SER A 191 -15.67 -8.63 -5.25
C SER A 191 -14.50 -9.61 -5.31
N LEU A 192 -13.27 -9.12 -5.11
CA LEU A 192 -12.06 -9.95 -5.17
C LEU A 192 -12.00 -10.94 -4.00
N LEU A 193 -12.23 -10.45 -2.78
CA LEU A 193 -12.20 -11.26 -1.57
C LEU A 193 -13.32 -12.29 -1.57
N SER A 194 -14.54 -11.91 -1.97
CA SER A 194 -15.64 -12.87 -2.12
C SER A 194 -15.32 -13.96 -3.14
N GLY A 195 -14.61 -13.66 -4.23
CA GLY A 195 -14.23 -14.66 -5.22
C GLY A 195 -13.09 -15.58 -4.80
N LEU A 196 -12.19 -15.14 -3.93
CA LEU A 196 -11.07 -15.95 -3.44
C LEU A 196 -11.46 -16.85 -2.25
N LEU A 197 -12.48 -16.45 -1.49
CA LEU A 197 -12.87 -17.11 -0.24
C LEU A 197 -14.08 -18.05 -0.39
N THR A 198 -14.45 -18.41 -1.62
CA THR A 198 -15.50 -19.40 -1.95
C THR A 198 -15.01 -20.83 -1.94
#